data_AF-A0A7V9Z959-F1
#
_entry.id   AF-A0A7V9Z959-F1
#
_cell.length_a   1.000
_cell.length_b   1.000
_cell.length_c   1.000
_cell.angle_alpha   90.00
_cell.angle_beta   90.00
_cell.angle_gamma   90.00
#
_symmetry.space_group_name_H-M   'P 1'
#
loop_
_entity.id
_entity.type
_entity.pdbx_description
1 polymer ?
#
loop_
_entity_poly.entity_id
_entity_poly.type
_entity_poly.pdbx_seq_one_letter_code
_entity_poly.pdbx_strand_id
1 'polypeptide(L)' 'MKFVYLNDTGRIVNIHPATFIHGCSASDAPIEPLEERLFVLPEGTYPWIKMWDYGEKGLMILVSPRQDTN' A
#
# COMPACT_ATOMS: atom_id res chain seq x y z
N MET A 1 -13.20 3.69 -2.29
CA MET A 1 -13.03 2.32 -1.74
C MET A 1 -12.07 2.37 -0.55
N LYS A 2 -12.17 1.45 0.43
CA LYS A 2 -11.23 1.36 1.55
C LYS A 2 -10.53 0.00 1.52
N PHE A 3 -9.21 -0.01 1.65
CA PHE A 3 -8.39 -1.21 1.71
C PHE A 3 -7.58 -1.20 3.01
N VAL A 4 -7.65 -2.28 3.78
CA VAL A 4 -6.87 -2.45 5.00
C VAL A 4 -5.78 -3.48 4.74
N TYR A 5 -4.54 -3.10 5.03
CA TYR A 5 -3.39 -3.98 5.00
C TYR A 5 -2.93 -4.26 6.43
N LEU A 6 -2.83 -5.53 6.82
CA LEU A 6 -2.17 -5.95 8.05
C LEU A 6 -0.73 -6.35 7.72
N ASN A 7 0.25 -5.78 8.41
CA ASN A 7 1.64 -6.18 8.23
C ASN A 7 1.96 -7.43 9.06
N ASP A 8 1.71 -8.60 8.48
CA ASP A 8 2.06 -9.92 9.04
C ASP A 8 3.45 -10.41 8.65
N THR A 9 4.27 -9.57 8.00
CA THR A 9 5.59 -9.95 7.46
C THR A 9 6.68 -10.09 8.51
N GLY A 10 6.43 -9.60 9.73
CA GLY A 10 7.43 -9.54 10.81
C GLY A 10 8.55 -8.52 10.59
N ARG A 11 8.46 -7.68 9.55
CA ARG A 11 9.44 -6.64 9.19
C ARG A 11 8.73 -5.29 9.01
N ILE A 12 9.48 -4.20 9.07
CA ILE A 12 8.96 -2.87 8.70
C ILE A 12 8.68 -2.85 7.19
N VAL A 13 7.49 -2.38 6.80
CA VAL A 13 7.09 -2.23 5.38
C VAL A 13 6.98 -0.74 5.04
N ASN A 14 7.77 -0.28 4.08
CA ASN A 14 7.69 1.09 3.57
C ASN A 14 6.60 1.22 2.50
N ILE A 15 6.01 2.40 2.36
CA ILE A 15 5.02 2.67 1.31
C ILE A 15 5.72 3.32 0.11
N HIS A 16 5.57 2.72 -1.06
CA HIS A 16 6.11 3.28 -2.30
C HIS A 16 5.41 4.63 -2.61
N PRO A 17 6.15 5.72 -2.89
CA PRO A 17 5.56 7.05 -3.11
C PRO A 17 4.49 7.12 -4.22
N ALA A 18 4.62 6.25 -5.23
CA ALA A 18 3.62 6.13 -6.30
C ALA A 18 2.20 5.80 -5.78
N THR A 19 2.05 5.23 -4.58
CA THR A 19 0.75 5.05 -3.92
C THR A 19 -0.01 6.38 -3.84
N PHE A 20 0.66 7.44 -3.37
CA PHE A 20 0.07 8.77 -3.23
C PHE A 20 -0.06 9.49 -4.57
N ILE A 21 0.92 9.33 -5.46
CA ILE A 21 0.89 9.91 -6.81
C ILE A 21 -0.30 9.38 -7.62
N HIS A 22 -0.66 8.11 -7.45
CA HIS A 22 -1.82 7.52 -8.12
C HIS A 22 -3.16 7.89 -7.49
N GLY A 23 -3.17 8.69 -6.41
CA GLY A 23 -4.38 9.20 -5.78
C GLY A 23 -4.89 8.39 -4.58
N CYS A 24 -4.13 7.42 -4.06
CA CYS A 24 -4.45 6.82 -2.77
C CYS A 24 -4.10 7.78 -1.62
N SER A 25 -4.90 7.77 -0.57
CA SER A 25 -4.63 8.49 0.68
C SER A 25 -4.40 7.50 1.82
N ALA A 26 -3.31 7.67 2.57
CA ALA A 26 -2.95 6.88 3.75
C ALA A 26 -1.92 7.66 4.58
N SER A 27 -1.59 7.19 5.79
CA SER A 27 -0.35 7.62 6.45
C SER A 27 0.86 7.15 5.63
N ASP A 28 1.86 8.03 5.48
CA ASP A 28 3.13 7.78 4.77
C ASP A 28 4.24 7.21 5.67
N ALA A 29 3.98 7.08 6.98
CA ALA A 29 4.88 6.41 7.90
C ALA A 29 5.11 4.95 7.45
N PRO A 30 6.28 4.36 7.72
CA PRO A 30 6.46 2.92 7.61
C PRO A 30 5.38 2.17 8.41
N ILE A 31 5.06 0.95 7.99
CA ILE A 31 4.06 0.09 8.63
C ILE A 31 4.84 -0.88 9.53
N GLU A 32 4.64 -0.79 10.84
CA GLU A 32 5.30 -1.64 11.82
C GLU A 32 4.74 -3.08 11.79
N PRO A 33 5.49 -4.09 12.28
CA PRO A 33 4.97 -5.43 12.39
C PRO A 33 3.67 -5.48 13.21
N LEU A 34 2.67 -6.20 12.72
CA LEU A 34 1.32 -6.32 13.28
C LEU A 34 0.51 -5.01 13.30
N GLU A 35 0.96 -3.97 12.60
CA GLU A 35 0.18 -2.76 12.38
C GLU A 35 -0.79 -2.93 11.22
N GLU A 36 -2.00 -2.38 11.38
CA GLU A 36 -2.94 -2.18 10.28
C GLU A 36 -2.75 -0.81 9.63
N ARG A 37 -2.76 -0.78 8.30
CA ARG A 37 -2.76 0.45 7.52
C ARG A 37 -4.00 0.54 6.64
N LEU A 38 -4.76 1.61 6.84
CA LEU A 38 -5.89 1.98 5.99
C LEU A 38 -5.42 2.80 4.78
N PHE A 39 -5.73 2.31 3.59
CA PHE A 39 -5.61 3.03 2.32
C PHE A 39 -7.01 3.41 1.83
N VAL A 40 -7.21 4.68 1.55
CA VAL A 40 -8.43 5.22 0.95
C VAL A 40 -8.17 5.47 -0.53
N LEU A 41 -8.95 4.80 -1.37
CA LEU A 41 -8.84 4.86 -2.83
C LEU A 41 -9.95 5.74 -3.41
N PRO A 42 -9.70 6.41 -4.56
CA PRO A 42 -10.72 7.14 -5.31
C PRO A 42 -11.98 6.30 -5.57
N GLU A 43 -13.11 6.97 -5.73
CA GLU A 43 -14.38 6.33 -6.04
C GLU A 43 -14.32 5.62 -7.41
N GLY A 44 -15.03 4.49 -7.54
CA GLY A 44 -15.06 3.70 -8.77
C GLY A 44 -13.74 2.96 -9.08
N THR A 45 -12.84 2.82 -8.11
CA THR A 45 -11.57 2.10 -8.28
C THR A 45 -11.45 0.91 -7.32
N TYR A 46 -10.63 -0.07 -7.70
CA TYR A 46 -10.25 -1.20 -6.86
C TYR A 46 -8.73 -1.16 -6.54
N PRO A 47 -8.30 -1.75 -5.41
CA PRO A 47 -6.90 -1.80 -5.06
C PRO A 47 -6.14 -2.81 -5.91
N TRP A 48 -5.10 -2.36 -6.59
CA TRP A 48 -4.06 -3.20 -7.17
C TRP A 48 -2.80 -3.07 -6.32
N ILE A 49 -2.36 -4.19 -5.75
CA ILE A 49 -1.29 -4.21 -4.75
C ILE A 49 -0.07 -4.90 -5.34
N LYS A 50 1.10 -4.31 -5.10
CA LYS A 50 2.38 -4.94 -5.41
C LYS A 50 3.35 -4.77 -4.25
N MET A 51 4.08 -5.81 -3.94
CA MET A 51 5.11 -5.80 -2.90
C MET A 51 6.45 -6.21 -3.49
N TRP A 52 7.52 -5.66 -2.92
CA TRP A 52 8.91 -6.02 -3.24
C TRP A 52 9.68 -6.25 -1.97
N ASP A 53 10.58 -7.23 -2.01
CA ASP A 53 11.62 -7.42 -1.01
C ASP A 53 12.97 -7.02 -1.61
N TYR A 54 13.57 -5.97 -1.07
CA TYR A 54 14.89 -5.50 -1.47
C TYR A 54 16.01 -6.06 -0.56
N GLY A 55 15.73 -7.15 0.16
CA GLY A 55 16.66 -7.76 1.11
C GLY A 55 16.94 -6.80 2.28
N GLU A 56 18.21 -6.47 2.49
CA GLU A 56 18.65 -5.55 3.56
C GLU A 56 18.06 -4.14 3.43
N LYS A 57 17.63 -3.75 2.22
CA LYS A 57 17.03 -2.42 1.98
C LYS A 57 15.56 -2.32 2.39
N GLY A 58 14.96 -3.42 2.85
CA GLY A 58 13.61 -3.44 3.42
C GLY A 58 12.50 -3.89 2.45
N LEU A 59 11.30 -4.06 3.02
CA LEU A 59 10.09 -4.36 2.28
C LEU A 59 9.40 -3.08 1.82
N MET A 60 8.76 -3.14 0.67
CA MET A 60 7.99 -2.02 0.15
C MET A 60 6.65 -2.48 -0.43
N ILE A 61 5.58 -1.74 -0.14
CA ILE A 61 4.24 -1.95 -0.70
C ILE A 61 3.84 -0.77 -1.60
N LEU A 62 3.26 -1.07 -2.75
CA LEU A 62 2.55 -0.13 -3.62
C LEU A 62 1.08 -0.50 -3.62
N VAL A 63 0.22 0.47 -3.30
CA VAL A 63 -1.22 0.35 -3.50
C VAL A 63 -1.61 1.34 -4.60
N SER A 64 -2.07 0.83 -5.72
CA SER A 64 -2.50 1.64 -6.86
C SER A 64 -4.00 1.47 -7.08
N PRO A 65 -4.76 2.55 -7.25
CA PRO A 65 -6.14 2.43 -7.69
C PRO A 65 -6.15 2.03 -9.17
N ARG A 66 -7.03 1.12 -9.53
CA ARG A 66 -7.29 0.70 -10.92
C ARG A 66 -8.78 0.77 -11.20
N GLN A 67 -9.11 0.97 -12.46
CA GLN A 67 -10.47 0.85 -13.00
C GLN A 67 -10.47 -0.35 -13.94
N ASP A 68 -11.61 -1.02 -14.06
CA ASP A 68 -11.78 -2.00 -15.12
C ASP A 68 -11.71 -1.25 -16.45
N THR A 69 -10.71 -1.58 -17.27
CA THR A 69 -10.67 -1.13 -18.66
C THR A 69 -11.63 -2.02 -19.45
N ASN A 70 -12.73 -1.44 -19.93
CA ASN A 70 -13.55 -2.03 -21.00
C ASN A 70 -12.74 -2.19 -22.29
#